data_AF-A0A4Q4NML4-F1
#
_entry.id   AF-A0A4Q4NML4-F1
#
_cell.length_a   1.000
_cell.length_b   1.000
_cell.length_c   1.000
_cell.angle_alpha   90.00
_cell.angle_beta   90.00
_cell.angle_gamma   90.00
#
_symmetry.space_group_name_H-M   'P 1'
#
loop_
_entity.id
_entity.type
_entity.pdbx_description
1 polymer ?
#
loop_
_entity_poly.entity_id
_entity_poly.type
_entity_poly.pdbx_seq_one_letter_code
_entity_poly.pdbx_strand_id
1 'polypeptide(L)'
;MSGDGAYVANRSSVCFPSIEMCYIQLQPGSGGGCVTSGPFKDWKINMGPLAAVSQPPPKPNPQPDGLGYNPRCLSRDISLQSANETRDDVVAALIRDHKDIESFQTVFGGEFAKGKMGAHVGGHNTIGGDAGSDFINSPADPAFFPHHAMVDRVYWTWQNLDLAKRKDAIAGGVSGVGDGGARGTLDDVLTLGEYVGVGNITIRDAMSTIGGPFCYVYA
;
A
#
# COMPACT_ATOMS: atom_id res chain seq x y z
N MET A 1 16.13 -1.51 -3.27
CA MET A 1 15.59 -0.33 -4.00
C MET A 1 16.14 0.94 -3.37
N SER A 2 17.46 1.21 -3.39
CA SER A 2 18.08 2.25 -2.53
C SER A 2 17.83 2.09 -1.02
N GLY A 3 18.43 2.95 -0.20
CA GLY A 3 18.36 2.91 1.28
C GLY A 3 17.43 3.96 1.89
N ASP A 4 17.77 4.39 3.10
CA ASP A 4 17.06 5.44 3.86
C ASP A 4 17.31 6.85 3.29
N GLY A 5 16.46 7.78 3.71
CA GLY A 5 16.61 9.21 3.44
C GLY A 5 17.70 9.86 4.29
N ALA A 6 18.12 11.06 3.90
CA ALA A 6 18.95 11.90 4.75
C ALA A 6 18.21 12.21 6.06
N TYR A 7 18.90 12.13 7.19
CA TYR A 7 18.31 12.39 8.49
C TYR A 7 17.80 13.84 8.60
N VAL A 8 16.56 14.00 9.08
CA VAL A 8 15.97 15.29 9.41
C VAL A 8 15.65 15.33 10.90
N ALA A 9 16.34 16.22 11.62
CA ALA A 9 16.20 16.38 13.06
C ALA A 9 14.89 17.09 13.46
N ASN A 10 14.51 16.95 14.74
CA ASN A 10 13.42 17.69 15.39
C ASN A 10 12.05 17.54 14.71
N ARG A 11 11.76 16.37 14.15
CA ARG A 11 10.45 16.05 13.57
C ARG A 11 9.48 15.57 14.65
N SER A 12 8.21 15.93 14.49
CA SER A 12 7.11 15.41 15.30
C SER A 12 6.56 14.11 14.71
N SER A 13 5.83 13.34 15.52
CA SER A 13 5.04 12.22 15.02
C SER A 13 3.95 12.67 14.05
N VAL A 14 3.50 11.74 13.22
CA VAL A 14 2.43 11.94 12.25
C VAL A 14 1.21 11.11 12.62
N CYS A 15 0.03 11.66 12.36
CA CYS A 15 -1.25 11.02 12.70
C CYS A 15 -1.75 10.16 11.55
N PHE A 16 -2.24 8.95 11.89
CA PHE A 16 -2.79 7.99 10.94
C PHE A 16 -4.24 7.59 11.27
N PRO A 17 -5.12 7.47 10.24
CA PRO A 17 -4.82 7.67 8.81
C PRO A 17 -4.73 9.14 8.38
N SER A 18 -5.20 10.08 9.20
CA SER A 18 -5.11 11.52 8.93
C SER A 18 -4.93 12.32 10.21
N ILE A 19 -4.72 13.63 10.09
CA ILE A 19 -4.62 14.56 11.23
C ILE A 19 -5.94 14.61 12.01
N GLU A 20 -7.08 14.56 11.32
CA GLU A 20 -8.41 14.59 11.92
C GLU A 20 -8.76 13.27 12.63
N MET A 21 -8.24 12.15 12.12
CA MET A 21 -8.45 10.80 12.66
C MET A 21 -7.14 10.23 13.20
N CYS A 22 -6.59 10.86 14.24
CA CYS A 22 -5.30 10.47 14.82
C CYS A 22 -5.42 9.24 15.74
N TYR A 23 -5.70 8.06 15.17
CA TYR A 23 -5.76 6.82 15.95
C TYR A 23 -4.38 6.22 16.25
N ILE A 24 -3.43 6.45 15.36
CA ILE A 24 -2.05 5.97 15.49
C ILE A 24 -1.11 7.17 15.34
N GLN A 25 -0.16 7.31 16.26
CA GLN A 25 0.94 8.26 16.17
C GLN A 25 2.20 7.54 15.70
N LEU A 26 2.55 7.73 14.43
CA LEU A 26 3.76 7.17 13.84
C LEU A 26 4.95 8.08 14.16
N GLN A 27 5.93 7.55 14.88
CA GLN A 27 7.13 8.30 15.24
C GLN A 27 8.06 8.44 14.03
N PRO A 28 8.82 9.55 13.93
CA PRO A 28 9.85 9.69 12.90
C PRO A 28 10.87 8.56 12.96
N GLY A 29 11.24 8.06 11.79
CA GLY A 29 12.33 7.11 11.63
C GLY A 29 13.71 7.77 11.65
N SER A 30 14.69 7.07 11.08
CA SER A 30 16.08 7.53 10.97
C SER A 30 16.38 8.41 9.75
N GLY A 31 15.39 8.67 8.90
CA GLY A 31 15.54 9.42 7.65
C GLY A 31 14.76 10.73 7.65
N GLY A 32 13.91 10.89 6.66
CA GLY A 32 13.01 12.04 6.45
C GLY A 32 13.29 12.83 5.18
N GLY A 33 14.54 12.84 4.71
CA GLY A 33 14.98 13.56 3.51
C GLY A 33 15.12 12.68 2.27
N CYS A 34 15.77 13.22 1.24
CA CYS A 34 16.09 12.49 0.01
C CYS A 34 16.95 11.25 0.30
N VAL A 35 16.70 10.15 -0.40
CA VAL A 35 17.55 8.96 -0.43
C VAL A 35 18.99 9.35 -0.75
N THR A 36 19.93 8.81 0.02
CA THR A 36 21.35 9.24 -0.04
C THR A 36 22.23 8.34 -0.91
N SER A 37 21.78 7.12 -1.23
CA SER A 37 22.60 6.11 -1.90
C SER A 37 21.77 5.06 -2.66
N GLY A 38 22.47 4.21 -3.43
CA GLY A 38 21.87 3.13 -4.20
C GLY A 38 21.36 3.53 -5.59
N PRO A 39 20.75 2.59 -6.33
CA PRO A 39 20.42 2.76 -7.75
C PRO A 39 19.34 3.82 -8.03
N PHE A 40 18.56 4.22 -7.04
CA PHE A 40 17.49 5.22 -7.16
C PHE A 40 17.82 6.54 -6.46
N LYS A 41 19.09 6.82 -6.14
CA LYS A 41 19.47 8.11 -5.52
C LYS A 41 19.07 9.32 -6.38
N ASP A 42 19.09 9.16 -7.70
CA ASP A 42 18.76 10.20 -8.68
C ASP A 42 17.33 10.02 -9.26
N TRP A 43 16.52 9.16 -8.64
CA TRP A 43 15.12 8.96 -9.03
C TRP A 43 14.31 10.23 -8.80
N LYS A 44 13.53 10.62 -9.81
CA LYS A 44 12.66 11.79 -9.77
C LYS A 44 11.20 11.35 -9.67
N ILE A 45 10.57 11.66 -8.55
CA ILE A 45 9.12 11.61 -8.42
C ILE A 45 8.56 12.82 -9.14
N ASN A 46 7.68 12.61 -10.13
CA ASN A 46 7.15 13.69 -10.98
C ASN A 46 5.68 14.03 -10.71
N MET A 47 4.93 13.18 -10.01
CA MET A 47 3.50 13.35 -9.71
C MET A 47 3.26 13.35 -8.19
N GLY A 48 2.03 13.63 -7.78
CA GLY A 48 1.64 13.83 -6.40
C GLY A 48 2.37 15.02 -5.74
N PRO A 49 2.31 15.15 -4.42
CA PRO A 49 1.54 14.31 -3.49
C PRO A 49 0.01 14.57 -3.62
N LEU A 50 -0.81 13.62 -3.16
CA LEU A 50 -2.25 13.84 -2.88
C LEU A 50 -2.61 13.58 -1.41
N ALA A 51 -2.01 12.55 -0.81
CA ALA A 51 -2.39 12.08 0.52
C ALA A 51 -1.17 11.71 1.39
N ALA A 52 -0.01 12.32 1.10
CA ALA A 52 1.21 12.12 1.89
C ALA A 52 1.06 12.68 3.31
N VAL A 53 1.42 11.88 4.31
CA VAL A 53 1.37 12.25 5.73
C VAL A 53 2.77 12.33 6.37
N SER A 54 3.82 12.57 5.57
CA SER A 54 5.20 12.63 6.05
C SER A 54 5.61 13.97 6.68
N GLN A 55 6.66 13.93 7.48
CA GLN A 55 7.36 15.11 7.99
C GLN A 55 8.85 15.08 7.57
N PRO A 56 9.39 16.15 6.97
CA PRO A 56 8.68 17.35 6.51
C PRO A 56 7.67 17.01 5.38
N PRO A 57 6.60 17.80 5.21
CA PRO A 57 5.64 17.56 4.14
C PRO A 57 6.29 17.80 2.77
N PRO A 58 6.00 16.97 1.75
CA PRO A 58 6.47 17.19 0.39
C PRO A 58 5.89 18.49 -0.19
N LYS A 59 6.56 19.04 -1.20
CA LYS A 59 6.05 20.19 -1.95
C LYS A 59 4.67 19.85 -2.54
N PRO A 60 3.61 20.65 -2.27
CA PRO A 60 2.29 20.42 -2.83
C PRO A 60 2.31 20.35 -4.36
N ASN A 61 1.46 19.50 -4.94
CA ASN A 61 1.31 19.44 -6.39
C ASN A 61 0.65 20.74 -6.91
N PRO A 62 1.09 21.29 -8.06
CA PRO A 62 0.45 22.46 -8.66
C PRO A 62 -0.98 22.19 -9.16
N GLN A 63 -1.38 20.93 -9.33
CA GLN A 63 -2.73 20.53 -9.70
C GLN A 63 -3.42 19.78 -8.55
N PRO A 64 -4.70 20.06 -8.25
CA PRO A 64 -5.44 19.41 -7.16
C PRO A 64 -5.62 17.89 -7.32
N ASP A 65 -5.58 17.38 -8.55
CA ASP A 65 -5.65 15.95 -8.86
C ASP A 65 -4.31 15.22 -8.71
N GLY A 66 -3.24 15.95 -8.36
CA GLY A 66 -1.89 15.43 -8.22
C GLY A 66 -1.21 14.98 -9.52
N LEU A 67 -1.79 15.27 -10.69
CA LEU A 67 -1.24 14.90 -12.00
C LEU A 67 -0.29 15.97 -12.57
N GLY A 68 -0.21 17.14 -11.93
CA GLY A 68 0.69 18.21 -12.33
C GLY A 68 2.17 17.82 -12.20
N TYR A 69 3.00 18.30 -13.13
CA TYR A 69 4.45 18.08 -13.11
C TYR A 69 5.09 18.70 -11.86
N ASN A 70 5.52 17.85 -10.93
CA ASN A 70 6.07 18.23 -9.62
C ASN A 70 7.36 17.45 -9.28
N PRO A 71 8.46 17.66 -10.04
CA PRO A 71 9.70 16.90 -9.87
C PRO A 71 10.35 17.15 -8.51
N ARG A 72 10.65 16.06 -7.80
CA ARG A 72 11.38 16.04 -6.52
C ARG A 72 12.10 14.72 -6.32
N CYS A 73 13.02 14.67 -5.36
CA CYS A 73 13.76 13.46 -5.03
C CYS A 73 12.86 12.40 -4.40
N LEU A 74 13.27 11.14 -4.49
CA LEU A 74 12.74 10.07 -3.64
C LEU A 74 13.14 10.33 -2.18
N SER A 75 12.18 10.56 -1.28
CA SER A 75 12.43 10.68 0.17
C SER A 75 11.91 9.46 0.91
N ARG A 76 12.59 9.09 2.01
CA ARG A 76 12.25 7.94 2.84
C ARG A 76 12.53 8.21 4.30
N ASP A 77 11.81 7.50 5.16
CA ASP A 77 11.97 7.56 6.59
C ASP A 77 11.71 6.18 7.19
N ILE A 78 12.73 5.33 7.19
CA ILE A 78 12.55 3.92 7.54
C ILE A 78 12.06 3.77 8.99
N SER A 79 10.89 3.15 9.16
CA SER A 79 10.18 3.06 10.44
C SER A 79 10.12 1.64 10.98
N LEU A 80 10.80 1.42 12.12
CA LEU A 80 10.69 0.17 12.87
C LEU A 80 9.29 -0.02 13.48
N GLN A 81 8.61 1.08 13.82
CA GLN A 81 7.25 1.03 14.37
C GLN A 81 6.28 0.42 13.35
N SER A 82 6.33 0.88 12.09
CA SER A 82 5.50 0.32 11.02
C SER A 82 5.95 -1.09 10.62
N ALA A 83 7.26 -1.38 10.64
CA ALA A 83 7.78 -2.72 10.35
C ALA A 83 7.29 -3.79 11.36
N ASN A 84 6.90 -3.39 12.57
CA ASN A 84 6.35 -4.29 13.57
C ASN A 84 5.01 -4.92 13.13
N GLU A 85 4.27 -4.27 12.23
CA GLU A 85 3.01 -4.75 11.65
C GLU A 85 3.22 -5.82 10.57
N THR A 86 4.46 -5.97 10.07
CA THR A 86 4.81 -6.92 9.01
C THR A 86 5.64 -8.10 9.50
N ARG A 87 5.66 -8.35 10.82
CA ARG A 87 6.36 -9.50 11.42
C ARG A 87 5.74 -10.83 10.98
N ASP A 88 6.56 -11.86 10.91
CA ASP A 88 6.15 -13.20 10.47
C ASP A 88 4.98 -13.77 11.27
N ASP A 89 4.96 -13.59 12.59
CA ASP A 89 3.87 -14.06 13.46
C ASP A 89 2.56 -13.30 13.21
N VAL A 90 2.63 -12.00 12.91
CA VAL A 90 1.46 -11.16 12.57
C VAL A 90 0.87 -11.60 11.24
N VAL A 91 1.70 -11.76 10.21
CA VAL A 91 1.26 -12.20 8.86
C VAL A 91 0.76 -13.65 8.90
N ALA A 92 1.44 -14.53 9.62
CA ALA A 92 0.99 -15.92 9.79
C ALA A 92 -0.35 -16.01 10.54
N ALA A 93 -0.56 -15.19 11.57
CA ALA A 93 -1.84 -15.12 12.27
C ALA A 93 -2.95 -14.59 11.36
N LEU A 94 -2.68 -13.56 10.56
CA LEU A 94 -3.63 -13.04 9.56
C LEU A 94 -4.11 -14.17 8.62
N ILE A 95 -3.18 -14.91 8.00
CA ILE A 95 -3.51 -16.00 7.06
C ILE A 95 -4.27 -17.13 7.76
N ARG A 96 -3.84 -17.49 8.98
CA ARG A 96 -4.40 -18.62 9.73
C ARG A 96 -5.79 -18.32 10.30
N ASP A 97 -5.99 -17.15 10.88
CA ASP A 97 -7.15 -16.91 11.76
C ASP A 97 -8.34 -16.30 11.03
N HIS A 98 -8.13 -15.65 9.88
CA HIS A 98 -9.21 -15.08 9.07
C HIS A 98 -9.65 -16.04 7.97
N LYS A 99 -10.89 -16.51 8.02
CA LYS A 99 -11.37 -17.59 7.14
C LYS A 99 -12.19 -17.12 5.94
N ASP A 100 -12.70 -15.90 6.00
CA ASP A 100 -13.45 -15.21 4.96
C ASP A 100 -12.67 -13.98 4.45
N ILE A 101 -12.98 -13.55 3.23
CA ILE A 101 -12.27 -12.45 2.56
C ILE A 101 -12.50 -11.10 3.23
N GLU A 102 -13.68 -10.87 3.81
CA GLU A 102 -14.03 -9.59 4.44
C GLU A 102 -13.16 -9.34 5.68
N SER A 103 -13.06 -10.33 6.57
CA SER A 103 -12.22 -10.22 7.76
C SER A 103 -10.73 -10.20 7.42
N PHE A 104 -10.29 -11.00 6.44
CA PHE A 104 -8.91 -11.01 5.97
C PHE A 104 -8.48 -9.65 5.41
N GLN A 105 -9.23 -9.08 4.45
CA GLN A 105 -8.87 -7.81 3.83
C GLN A 105 -8.97 -6.63 4.81
N THR A 106 -9.92 -6.68 5.75
CA THR A 106 -10.07 -5.64 6.79
C THR A 106 -8.88 -5.59 7.72
N VAL A 107 -8.45 -6.74 8.25
CA VAL A 107 -7.28 -6.79 9.15
C VAL A 107 -5.99 -6.52 8.40
N PHE A 108 -5.87 -6.98 7.15
CA PHE A 108 -4.68 -6.74 6.35
C PHE A 108 -4.50 -5.27 5.96
N GLY A 109 -5.60 -4.61 5.60
CA GLY A 109 -5.66 -3.19 5.22
C GLY A 109 -5.63 -2.22 6.41
N GLY A 110 -5.91 -2.70 7.62
CA GLY A 110 -5.78 -1.93 8.85
C GLY A 110 -7.10 -1.68 9.57
N GLU A 111 -7.09 -1.83 10.89
CA GLU A 111 -8.20 -1.51 11.78
C GLU A 111 -7.83 -0.27 12.59
N PHE A 112 -7.69 0.89 11.93
CA PHE A 112 -7.09 2.08 12.52
C PHE A 112 -7.77 2.51 13.82
N ALA A 113 -9.10 2.46 13.91
CA ALA A 113 -9.85 2.79 15.13
C ALA A 113 -9.48 1.89 16.34
N LYS A 114 -8.87 0.72 16.11
CA LYS A 114 -8.32 -0.19 17.12
C LYS A 114 -6.81 0.00 17.34
N GLY A 115 -6.22 1.04 16.75
CA GLY A 115 -4.78 1.31 16.81
C GLY A 115 -3.93 0.33 16.00
N LYS A 116 -4.50 -0.41 15.05
CA LYS A 116 -3.79 -1.40 14.23
C LYS A 116 -3.63 -0.89 12.80
N MET A 117 -2.40 -0.83 12.32
CA MET A 117 -2.11 -0.35 10.97
C MET A 117 -2.34 -1.43 9.92
N GLY A 118 -2.13 -2.71 10.26
CA GLY A 118 -2.24 -3.82 9.32
C GLY A 118 -1.00 -3.94 8.45
N ALA A 119 -0.71 -5.17 7.97
CA ALA A 119 0.55 -5.44 7.29
C ALA A 119 0.66 -4.75 5.91
N HIS A 120 -0.44 -4.40 5.25
CA HIS A 120 -0.40 -3.62 3.99
C HIS A 120 0.09 -2.19 4.27
N VAL A 121 -0.63 -1.45 5.11
CA VAL A 121 -0.29 -0.05 5.42
C VAL A 121 1.00 0.03 6.23
N GLY A 122 1.28 -0.94 7.09
CA GLY A 122 2.56 -1.08 7.79
C GLY A 122 3.73 -1.30 6.83
N GLY A 123 3.55 -2.09 5.76
CA GLY A 123 4.56 -2.27 4.73
C GLY A 123 4.90 -0.98 3.98
N HIS A 124 3.89 -0.22 3.56
CA HIS A 124 4.08 1.12 2.99
C HIS A 124 4.85 2.05 3.94
N ASN A 125 4.40 2.15 5.20
CA ASN A 125 4.95 3.09 6.17
C ASN A 125 6.27 2.63 6.81
N THR A 126 6.69 1.37 6.59
CA THR A 126 8.06 0.93 6.87
C THR A 126 9.06 1.69 6.00
N ILE A 127 8.69 2.03 4.76
CA ILE A 127 9.49 2.85 3.85
C ILE A 127 9.34 4.33 4.17
N GLY A 128 8.10 4.77 4.43
CA GLY A 128 7.79 6.13 4.84
C GLY A 128 8.19 7.19 3.80
N GLY A 129 8.48 8.40 4.25
CA GLY A 129 8.75 9.53 3.37
C GLY A 129 7.54 9.94 2.53
N ASP A 130 7.80 10.64 1.43
CA ASP A 130 6.77 11.21 0.56
C ASP A 130 5.85 10.14 -0.05
N ALA A 131 6.37 9.34 -0.99
CA ALA A 131 5.56 8.34 -1.67
C ALA A 131 5.16 7.17 -0.75
N GLY A 132 6.02 6.73 0.17
CA GLY A 132 5.70 5.61 1.07
C GLY A 132 4.57 5.92 2.05
N SER A 133 4.30 7.19 2.35
CA SER A 133 3.16 7.61 3.18
C SER A 133 1.97 8.16 2.38
N ASP A 134 2.08 8.30 1.06
CA ASP A 134 1.00 8.79 0.20
C ASP A 134 0.13 7.63 -0.28
N PHE A 135 -1.09 7.52 0.26
CA PHE A 135 -2.02 6.44 -0.07
C PHE A 135 -2.34 6.35 -1.57
N ILE A 136 -2.31 7.47 -2.30
CA ILE A 136 -2.69 7.52 -3.71
C ILE A 136 -1.46 7.41 -4.63
N ASN A 137 -0.36 8.06 -4.25
CA ASN A 137 0.84 8.15 -5.09
C ASN A 137 1.97 7.19 -4.63
N SER A 138 1.66 6.17 -3.84
CA SER A 138 2.66 5.19 -3.36
C SER A 138 3.44 4.44 -4.44
N PRO A 139 2.94 4.18 -5.67
CA PRO A 139 3.74 3.60 -6.75
C PRO A 139 4.92 4.47 -7.20
N ALA A 140 4.98 5.73 -6.79
CA ALA A 140 6.12 6.60 -7.08
C ALA A 140 7.40 6.18 -6.34
N ASP A 141 7.31 5.35 -5.30
CA ASP A 141 8.46 4.65 -4.71
C ASP A 141 8.65 3.27 -5.39
N PRO A 142 9.83 2.97 -5.95
CA PRO A 142 10.12 1.66 -6.56
C PRO A 142 9.92 0.45 -5.62
N ALA A 143 9.91 0.64 -4.30
CA ALA A 143 9.61 -0.40 -3.32
C ALA A 143 8.14 -0.84 -3.30
N PHE A 144 7.24 -0.08 -3.94
CA PHE A 144 5.83 -0.45 -4.12
C PHE A 144 5.67 -1.83 -4.74
N PHE A 145 6.39 -2.12 -5.82
CA PHE A 145 6.26 -3.37 -6.57
C PHE A 145 6.63 -4.61 -5.77
N PRO A 146 7.81 -4.69 -5.09
CA PRO A 146 8.10 -5.83 -4.22
C PRO A 146 7.18 -5.88 -2.99
N HIS A 147 6.70 -4.75 -2.46
CA HIS A 147 5.69 -4.76 -1.41
C HIS A 147 4.39 -5.43 -1.89
N HIS A 148 3.84 -5.01 -3.04
CA HIS A 148 2.62 -5.59 -3.59
C HIS A 148 2.80 -7.02 -4.10
N ALA A 149 4.01 -7.43 -4.49
CA ALA A 149 4.31 -8.83 -4.74
C ALA A 149 4.17 -9.67 -3.46
N MET A 150 4.54 -9.13 -2.29
CA MET A 150 4.30 -9.80 -1.00
C MET A 150 2.82 -9.74 -0.59
N VAL A 151 2.12 -8.64 -0.86
CA VAL A 151 0.66 -8.55 -0.66
C VAL A 151 -0.05 -9.66 -1.42
N ASP A 152 0.27 -9.82 -2.70
CA ASP A 152 -0.29 -10.89 -3.54
C ASP A 152 0.14 -12.27 -3.04
N ARG A 153 1.39 -12.47 -2.61
CA ARG A 153 1.84 -13.74 -2.01
C ARG A 153 1.05 -14.13 -0.76
N VAL A 154 0.77 -13.17 0.13
CA VAL A 154 -0.02 -13.40 1.36
C VAL A 154 -1.45 -13.77 0.98
N TYR A 155 -2.06 -13.06 0.03
CA TYR A 155 -3.40 -13.36 -0.48
C TYR A 155 -3.46 -14.73 -1.18
N TRP A 156 -2.53 -15.01 -2.09
CA TRP A 156 -2.37 -16.29 -2.77
C TRP A 156 -2.23 -17.44 -1.77
N THR A 157 -1.40 -17.28 -0.74
CA THR A 157 -1.24 -18.29 0.32
C THR A 157 -2.56 -18.53 1.03
N TRP A 158 -3.26 -17.45 1.40
CA TRP A 158 -4.57 -17.53 2.04
C TRP A 158 -5.60 -18.24 1.16
N GLN A 159 -5.69 -17.93 -0.14
CA GLN A 159 -6.62 -18.60 -1.06
C GLN A 159 -6.33 -20.11 -1.15
N ASN A 160 -5.05 -20.49 -1.25
CA ASN A 160 -4.64 -21.88 -1.46
C ASN A 160 -4.89 -22.80 -0.25
N LEU A 161 -5.20 -22.26 0.93
CA LEU A 161 -5.59 -23.08 2.09
C LEU A 161 -7.00 -23.68 1.99
N ASP A 162 -7.89 -23.11 1.17
CA ASP A 162 -9.24 -23.64 0.91
C ASP A 162 -9.79 -23.09 -0.42
N LEU A 163 -9.19 -23.52 -1.54
CA LEU A 163 -9.54 -23.01 -2.88
C LEU A 163 -11.04 -23.12 -3.19
N ALA A 164 -11.70 -24.18 -2.72
CA ALA A 164 -13.12 -24.41 -2.96
C ALA A 164 -14.01 -23.28 -2.41
N LYS A 165 -13.60 -22.64 -1.32
CA LYS A 165 -14.34 -21.52 -0.72
C LYS A 165 -13.71 -20.16 -0.98
N ARG A 166 -12.40 -20.12 -1.19
CA ARG A 166 -11.61 -18.86 -1.18
C ARG A 166 -11.22 -18.36 -2.55
N LYS A 167 -11.18 -19.21 -3.58
CA LYS A 167 -10.74 -18.78 -4.92
C LYS A 167 -11.58 -17.62 -5.42
N ASP A 168 -12.90 -17.73 -5.33
CA ASP A 168 -13.85 -16.73 -5.85
C ASP A 168 -14.52 -15.90 -4.74
N ALA A 169 -13.92 -15.85 -3.55
CA ALA A 169 -14.46 -15.08 -2.43
C ALA A 169 -14.28 -13.58 -2.67
N ILE A 170 -15.37 -12.82 -2.59
CA ILE A 170 -15.39 -11.36 -2.72
C ILE A 170 -16.27 -10.73 -1.63
N ALA A 171 -15.86 -9.59 -1.10
CA ALA A 171 -16.64 -8.78 -0.17
C ALA A 171 -16.32 -7.29 -0.34
N GLY A 172 -17.22 -6.41 0.11
CA GLY A 172 -17.10 -4.97 -0.05
C GLY A 172 -17.87 -4.41 -1.25
N GLY A 173 -17.75 -3.10 -1.44
CA GLY A 173 -18.35 -2.35 -2.55
C GLY A 173 -17.36 -2.08 -3.68
N VAL A 174 -17.86 -1.58 -4.80
CA VAL A 174 -17.06 -1.14 -5.97
C VAL A 174 -16.45 0.26 -5.78
N SER A 175 -16.66 0.84 -4.62
CA SER A 175 -16.42 2.24 -4.33
C SER A 175 -15.69 2.39 -2.98
N GLY A 176 -15.38 3.62 -2.58
CA GLY A 176 -14.49 3.87 -1.44
C GLY A 176 -14.99 3.23 -0.13
N VAL A 177 -14.06 2.94 0.79
CA VAL A 177 -14.38 2.32 2.09
C VAL A 177 -15.51 3.08 2.79
N GLY A 178 -16.63 2.38 3.05
CA GLY A 178 -17.73 2.90 3.86
C GLY A 178 -18.78 3.74 3.12
N ASP A 179 -18.72 3.86 1.79
CA ASP A 179 -19.67 4.69 1.05
C ASP A 179 -21.06 4.08 0.81
N GLY A 180 -21.24 2.79 1.15
CA GLY A 180 -22.51 2.09 1.01
C GLY A 180 -22.96 1.86 -0.44
N GLY A 181 -22.03 1.97 -1.40
CA GLY A 181 -22.28 1.74 -2.82
C GLY A 181 -22.62 0.30 -3.19
N ALA A 182 -22.73 0.05 -4.50
CA ALA A 182 -23.02 -1.29 -5.02
C ALA A 182 -21.95 -2.30 -4.57
N ARG A 183 -22.39 -3.52 -4.21
CA ARG A 183 -21.46 -4.60 -3.85
C ARG A 183 -20.63 -4.99 -5.07
N GLY A 184 -19.35 -5.25 -4.84
CA GLY A 184 -18.47 -5.80 -5.87
C GLY A 184 -18.92 -7.20 -6.29
N THR A 185 -18.76 -7.50 -7.56
CA THR A 185 -19.05 -8.79 -8.19
C THR A 185 -17.87 -9.27 -9.01
N LEU A 186 -17.80 -10.58 -9.29
CA LEU A 186 -16.75 -11.15 -10.13
C LEU A 186 -16.78 -10.60 -11.58
N ASP A 187 -17.90 -10.04 -12.02
CA ASP A 187 -18.08 -9.52 -13.38
C ASP A 187 -17.69 -8.04 -13.51
N ASP A 188 -17.30 -7.39 -12.40
CA ASP A 188 -16.81 -6.02 -12.44
C ASP A 188 -15.48 -5.93 -13.17
N VAL A 189 -15.31 -4.84 -13.92
CA VAL A 189 -14.13 -4.61 -14.78
C VAL A 189 -13.02 -3.93 -13.99
N LEU A 190 -11.84 -4.53 -14.03
CA LEU A 190 -10.57 -3.94 -13.60
C LEU A 190 -9.88 -3.28 -14.79
N THR A 191 -9.44 -2.03 -14.60
CA THR A 191 -8.71 -1.24 -15.60
C THR A 191 -7.52 -0.52 -14.99
N LEU A 192 -6.41 -0.43 -15.73
CA LEU A 192 -5.26 0.42 -15.41
C LEU A 192 -5.28 1.74 -16.20
N GLY A 193 -6.44 2.09 -16.77
CA GLY A 193 -6.62 3.25 -17.62
C GLY A 193 -5.98 3.12 -19.00
N GLU A 194 -6.03 4.20 -19.77
CA GLU A 194 -5.67 4.20 -21.18
C GLU A 194 -4.14 4.24 -21.42
N TYR A 195 -3.35 4.57 -20.40
CA TYR A 195 -1.92 4.87 -20.54
C TYR A 195 -0.99 3.70 -20.30
N VAL A 196 -1.46 2.62 -19.65
CA VAL A 196 -0.63 1.45 -19.31
C VAL A 196 -0.57 0.44 -20.47
N GLY A 197 -1.51 0.51 -21.41
CA GLY A 197 -1.52 -0.33 -22.61
C GLY A 197 -1.88 -1.79 -22.37
N VAL A 198 -2.49 -2.11 -21.22
CA VAL A 198 -3.02 -3.45 -20.92
C VAL A 198 -4.53 -3.49 -21.12
N GLY A 199 -5.04 -4.62 -21.59
CA GLY A 199 -6.48 -4.82 -21.76
C GLY A 199 -7.20 -4.87 -20.41
N ASN A 200 -8.44 -4.39 -20.39
CA ASN A 200 -9.32 -4.55 -19.25
C ASN A 200 -9.62 -6.04 -19.02
N ILE A 201 -9.71 -6.44 -17.76
CA ILE A 201 -10.11 -7.79 -17.34
C ILE A 201 -11.23 -7.70 -16.33
N THR A 202 -11.92 -8.81 -16.06
CA THR A 202 -12.88 -8.87 -14.95
C THR A 202 -12.19 -9.26 -13.64
N ILE A 203 -12.82 -9.01 -12.49
CA ILE A 203 -12.35 -9.55 -11.21
C ILE A 203 -12.22 -11.09 -11.31
N ARG A 204 -13.15 -11.76 -11.98
CA ARG A 204 -13.13 -13.21 -12.24
C ARG A 204 -11.83 -13.67 -12.89
N ASP A 205 -11.35 -12.93 -13.90
CA ASP A 205 -10.11 -13.24 -14.60
C ASP A 205 -8.88 -13.12 -13.68
N ALA A 206 -8.97 -12.28 -12.65
CA ALA A 206 -7.88 -12.00 -11.71
C ALA A 206 -7.84 -12.90 -10.48
N MET A 207 -8.84 -13.76 -10.24
CA MET A 207 -8.96 -14.53 -9.00
C MET A 207 -7.96 -15.70 -8.85
N SER A 208 -7.16 -16.00 -9.88
CA SER A 208 -6.21 -17.11 -9.88
C SER A 208 -4.89 -16.70 -10.53
N THR A 209 -3.76 -16.95 -9.87
CA THR A 209 -2.43 -16.68 -10.43
C THR A 209 -2.06 -17.61 -11.59
N ILE A 210 -2.87 -18.65 -11.84
CA ILE A 210 -2.77 -19.59 -12.97
C ILE A 210 -4.07 -19.64 -13.79
N GLY A 211 -4.85 -18.56 -13.76
CA GLY A 211 -6.07 -18.39 -14.56
C GLY A 211 -6.11 -17.01 -15.23
N GLY A 212 -7.05 -16.84 -16.17
CA GLY A 212 -7.15 -15.60 -16.94
C GLY A 212 -5.83 -15.25 -17.64
N PRO A 213 -5.31 -14.01 -17.50
CA PRO A 213 -4.04 -13.59 -18.08
C PRO A 213 -2.80 -14.05 -17.28
N PHE A 214 -2.98 -14.73 -16.14
CA PHE A 214 -1.89 -15.04 -15.21
C PHE A 214 -1.42 -16.49 -15.31
N CYS A 215 -0.10 -16.68 -15.17
CA CYS A 215 0.52 -18.00 -15.11
C CYS A 215 1.80 -17.95 -14.25
N TYR A 216 1.65 -17.79 -12.94
CA TYR A 216 2.74 -17.71 -11.98
C TYR A 216 2.38 -18.33 -10.62
N VAL A 217 3.41 -18.66 -9.85
CA VAL A 217 3.33 -19.12 -8.46
C VAL A 217 4.41 -18.44 -7.63
N TYR A 218 4.22 -18.40 -6.33
CA TYR A 218 5.23 -17.97 -5.37
C TYR A 218 6.00 -19.17 -4.82
N ALA A 219 7.32 -19.03 -4.73
CA ALA A 219 8.22 -19.99 -4.08
C ALA A 219 8.36 -19.72 -2.57
#